data_AF-A0A098VV21-F1
#
_entry.id   AF-A0A098VV21-F1
#
_cell.length_a   1.000
_cell.length_b   1.000
_cell.length_c   1.000
_cell.angle_alpha   90.00
_cell.angle_beta   90.00
_cell.angle_gamma   90.00
#
_symmetry.space_group_name_H-M   'P 1'
#
loop_
_entity.id
_entity.type
_entity.pdbx_description
1 polymer ?
#
loop_
_entity_poly.entity_id
_entity_poly.type
_entity_poly.pdbx_seq_one_letter_code
_entity_poly.pdbx_strand_id
1 'polypeptide(L)'
;MDKFPLKIGFLCSEKKWHELGHSLEQKITSISNGDMLFSHIPLATSVSEISASFDCILQKDPSFLTSDMPELPRLINDPKVYKLLSSRAYLFASLTRGVPECISYFPKYIVDVRMHPSVSIDEIRRDIIASLSFPIIIKNDLAHGSRISHNMCIVAHPEDLTFSLLSSLIEVYDGDEEYSRQSLIGYCV
;
A
#
# COMPACT_ATOMS: atom_id res chain seq x y z
N MET A 1 32.32 9.23 24.60
CA MET A 1 30.97 9.84 24.62
C MET A 1 29.99 8.74 24.96
N ASP A 2 29.09 8.98 25.91
CA ASP A 2 28.00 8.05 26.20
C ASP A 2 27.06 8.00 24.99
N LYS A 3 26.63 6.79 24.61
CA LYS A 3 25.73 6.62 23.47
C LYS A 3 24.28 6.84 23.91
N PHE A 4 23.49 7.50 23.06
CA PHE A 4 22.06 7.70 23.29
C PHE A 4 21.31 6.38 23.04
N PRO A 5 20.62 5.82 24.05
CA PRO A 5 19.88 4.58 23.88
C PRO A 5 18.57 4.85 23.11
N LEU A 6 18.26 4.01 22.13
CA LEU A 6 16.99 4.02 21.40
C LEU A 6 16.39 2.60 21.39
N LYS A 7 15.14 2.48 21.84
CA LYS A 7 14.39 1.23 21.88
C LYS A 7 13.42 1.15 20.70
N ILE A 8 13.65 0.17 19.82
CA ILE A 8 12.87 -0.03 18.60
C ILE A 8 12.13 -1.36 18.67
N GLY A 9 10.82 -1.35 18.51
CA GLY A 9 10.01 -2.57 18.32
C GLY A 9 9.77 -2.87 16.85
N PHE A 10 9.57 -4.15 16.49
CA PHE A 10 9.01 -4.54 15.19
C PHE A 10 7.60 -5.08 15.40
N LEU A 11 6.62 -4.54 14.69
CA LEU A 11 5.25 -5.07 14.68
C LEU A 11 4.96 -5.69 13.31
N CYS A 12 4.96 -7.01 13.23
CA CYS A 12 4.53 -7.74 12.05
C CYS A 12 4.16 -9.19 12.38
N SER A 13 3.45 -9.85 11.47
CA SER A 13 3.18 -11.29 11.60
C SER A 13 4.47 -12.12 11.55
N GLU A 14 4.46 -13.30 12.17
CA GLU A 14 5.59 -14.25 12.09
C GLU A 14 5.93 -14.63 10.66
N LYS A 15 4.90 -14.81 9.80
CA LYS A 15 5.08 -15.03 8.37
C LYS A 15 5.93 -13.92 7.75
N LYS A 16 5.63 -12.66 8.08
CA LYS A 16 6.39 -11.53 7.53
C LYS A 16 7.81 -11.48 8.07
N TRP A 17 8.00 -11.80 9.34
CA TRP A 17 9.32 -11.93 9.95
C TRP A 17 10.20 -12.96 9.23
N HIS A 18 9.63 -14.12 8.90
CA HIS A 18 10.31 -15.16 8.13
C HIS A 18 10.59 -14.75 6.68
N GLU A 19 9.65 -14.09 6.00
CA GLU A 19 9.88 -13.56 4.65
C GLU A 19 11.01 -12.51 4.59
N LEU A 20 11.30 -11.84 5.70
CA LEU A 20 12.43 -10.91 5.83
C LEU A 20 13.76 -11.63 6.12
N GLY A 21 13.75 -12.96 6.22
CA GLY A 21 14.94 -13.78 6.44
C GLY A 21 15.34 -13.96 7.90
N HIS A 22 14.42 -13.70 8.85
CA HIS A 22 14.68 -13.84 10.28
C HIS A 22 14.07 -15.12 10.86
N SER A 23 14.72 -15.67 11.88
CA SER A 23 14.13 -16.71 12.75
C SER A 23 13.49 -16.06 13.98
N LEU A 24 12.51 -16.73 14.60
CA LEU A 24 11.89 -16.26 15.86
C LEU A 24 12.91 -16.22 17.02
N GLU A 25 13.96 -17.03 16.94
CA GLU A 25 15.06 -17.07 17.91
C GLU A 25 16.04 -15.90 17.74
N GLN A 26 16.02 -15.21 16.59
CA GLN A 26 16.92 -14.10 16.31
C GLN A 26 16.53 -12.87 17.12
N LYS A 27 17.15 -12.72 18.28
CA LYS A 27 17.07 -11.50 19.10
C LYS A 27 18.19 -10.55 18.72
N ILE A 28 17.87 -9.42 18.08
CA ILE A 28 18.83 -8.32 17.97
C ILE A 28 18.88 -7.64 19.34
N THR A 29 19.90 -7.96 20.11
CA THR A 29 20.07 -7.49 21.49
C THR A 29 20.57 -6.06 21.54
N SER A 30 21.56 -5.71 20.72
CA SER A 30 21.94 -4.31 20.50
C SER A 30 22.75 -4.10 19.21
N ILE A 31 22.56 -2.94 18.58
CA ILE A 31 23.38 -2.47 17.46
C ILE A 31 23.84 -1.06 17.81
N SER A 32 25.09 -0.73 17.50
CA SER A 32 25.57 0.64 17.62
C SER A 32 25.84 1.25 16.26
N ASN A 33 25.36 2.48 16.04
CA ASN A 33 25.60 3.26 14.84
C ASN A 33 25.81 4.73 15.21
N GLY A 34 27.02 5.25 14.97
CA GLY A 34 27.41 6.58 15.44
C GLY A 34 27.25 6.72 16.96
N ASP A 35 26.60 7.79 17.38
CA ASP A 35 26.32 8.09 18.79
C ASP A 35 25.06 7.38 19.32
N MET A 36 24.39 6.57 18.50
CA MET A 36 23.21 5.81 18.91
C MET A 36 23.54 4.38 19.31
N LEU A 37 22.85 3.91 20.36
CA LEU A 37 22.81 2.52 20.78
C LEU A 37 21.36 2.03 20.63
N PHE A 38 21.11 1.25 19.59
CA PHE A 38 19.84 0.55 19.44
C PHE A 38 19.85 -0.64 20.39
N SER A 39 18.93 -0.67 21.34
CA SER A 39 18.83 -1.76 22.32
C SER A 39 17.47 -2.45 22.22
N HIS A 40 17.49 -3.78 22.25
CA HIS A 40 16.33 -4.67 22.32
C HIS A 40 15.31 -4.48 21.19
N ILE A 41 15.40 -5.34 20.16
CA ILE A 41 14.45 -5.38 19.06
C ILE A 41 13.66 -6.71 19.09
N PRO A 42 12.63 -6.85 19.93
CA PRO A 42 11.76 -8.01 19.89
C PRO A 42 10.79 -7.86 18.71
N LEU A 43 10.46 -9.00 18.08
CA LEU A 43 9.27 -9.11 17.26
C LEU A 43 8.05 -9.06 18.18
N ALA A 44 7.17 -8.10 17.94
CA ALA A 44 5.80 -8.10 18.43
C ALA A 44 4.90 -8.59 17.28
N THR A 45 4.09 -9.59 17.54
CA THR A 45 3.11 -10.12 16.58
C THR A 45 1.71 -9.57 16.80
N SER A 46 1.51 -8.81 17.88
CA SER A 46 0.27 -8.14 18.22
C SER A 46 0.53 -6.79 18.91
N VAL A 47 -0.46 -5.90 18.87
CA VAL A 47 -0.35 -4.58 19.52
C VAL A 47 -0.24 -4.71 21.04
N SER A 48 -0.84 -5.73 21.64
CA SER A 48 -0.73 -6.04 23.07
C SER A 48 0.69 -6.38 23.52
N GLU A 49 1.57 -6.83 22.62
CA GLU A 49 2.97 -7.11 22.92
C GLU A 49 3.84 -5.85 22.90
N ILE A 50 3.29 -4.72 22.45
CA ILE A 50 3.97 -3.42 22.44
C ILE A 50 3.95 -2.84 23.85
N SER A 51 5.14 -2.67 24.44
CA SER A 51 5.29 -1.92 25.67
C SER A 51 5.34 -0.41 25.39
N ALA A 52 4.80 0.41 26.30
CA ALA A 52 4.98 1.87 26.30
C ALA A 52 6.45 2.31 26.45
N SER A 53 7.40 1.37 26.57
CA SER A 53 8.83 1.64 26.71
C SER A 53 9.60 1.71 25.39
N PHE A 54 8.96 1.43 24.24
CA PHE A 54 9.58 1.66 22.94
C PHE A 54 9.53 3.14 22.56
N ASP A 55 10.60 3.64 21.93
CA ASP A 55 10.64 5.00 21.39
C ASP A 55 9.97 5.06 20.01
N CYS A 56 10.08 3.97 19.24
CA CYS A 56 9.40 3.83 17.94
C CYS A 56 9.13 2.37 17.57
N ILE A 57 8.23 2.18 16.61
CA ILE A 57 7.82 0.88 16.11
C ILE A 57 7.95 0.85 14.60
N LEU A 58 8.68 -0.15 14.11
CA LEU A 58 8.77 -0.47 12.70
C LEU A 58 7.64 -1.45 12.37
N GLN A 59 6.71 -1.03 11.52
CA GLN A 59 5.62 -1.91 11.09
C GLN A 59 5.51 -1.98 9.56
N LYS A 60 4.86 -3.04 9.09
CA LYS A 60 4.58 -3.24 7.67
C LYS A 60 3.11 -3.58 7.39
N ASP A 61 2.36 -4.01 8.39
CA ASP A 61 1.00 -4.50 8.21
C ASP A 61 0.04 -3.67 9.07
N PRO A 62 -0.79 -2.79 8.47
CA PRO A 62 -1.71 -1.95 9.22
C PRO A 62 -2.93 -2.74 9.71
N SER A 63 -3.11 -4.01 9.33
CA SER A 63 -4.22 -4.82 9.85
C SER A 63 -4.16 -5.01 11.36
N PHE A 64 -2.96 -4.84 11.94
CA PHE A 64 -2.77 -4.78 13.38
C PHE A 64 -3.37 -3.53 14.02
N LEU A 65 -3.69 -2.50 13.23
CA LEU A 65 -4.02 -1.18 13.70
C LEU A 65 -5.52 -0.88 13.54
N THR A 66 -6.24 -0.93 14.65
CA THR A 66 -7.66 -0.58 14.73
C THR A 66 -7.87 0.84 15.25
N SER A 67 -9.07 1.41 15.05
CA SER A 67 -9.45 2.73 15.56
C SER A 67 -9.32 2.86 17.09
N ASP A 68 -9.37 1.73 17.80
CA ASP A 68 -9.52 1.67 19.25
C ASP A 68 -8.19 1.38 19.97
N MET A 69 -7.06 1.64 19.31
CA MET A 69 -5.76 1.33 19.86
C MET A 69 -5.30 2.31 20.95
N PRO A 70 -4.48 1.82 21.90
CA PRO A 70 -3.82 2.69 22.88
C PRO A 70 -2.90 3.69 22.18
N GLU A 71 -2.51 4.75 22.89
CA GLU A 71 -1.47 5.67 22.42
C GLU A 71 -0.18 4.87 22.17
N LEU A 72 0.19 4.76 20.88
CA LEU A 72 1.37 4.02 20.47
C LEU A 72 2.60 4.94 20.39
N PRO A 73 3.80 4.41 20.67
CA PRO A 73 5.04 5.06 20.29
C PRO A 73 5.06 5.41 18.80
N ARG A 74 5.99 6.30 18.41
CA ARG A 74 6.09 6.77 17.03
C ARG A 74 6.15 5.60 16.03
N LEU A 75 5.16 5.53 15.16
CA LEU A 75 5.11 4.53 14.10
C LEU A 75 5.96 4.97 12.90
N ILE A 76 6.82 4.07 12.43
CA ILE A 76 7.45 4.17 11.11
C ILE A 76 6.59 3.31 10.16
N ASN A 77 6.13 3.92 9.07
CA ASN A 77 5.00 3.49 8.24
C ASN A 77 3.66 3.57 8.97
N ASP A 78 3.26 4.77 9.38
CA ASP A 78 1.94 5.07 9.93
C ASP A 78 0.79 4.52 9.05
N PRO A 79 -0.35 4.07 9.62
CA PRO A 79 -1.53 3.64 8.86
C PRO A 79 -1.93 4.58 7.73
N LYS A 80 -1.83 5.88 7.97
CA LYS A 80 -2.16 6.90 6.96
C LYS A 80 -1.20 6.76 5.79
N VAL A 81 0.10 6.69 6.04
CA VAL A 81 1.10 6.48 4.99
C VAL A 81 0.81 5.18 4.23
N TYR A 82 0.50 4.09 4.94
CA TYR A 82 0.16 2.84 4.28
C TYR A 82 -1.11 2.96 3.42
N LYS A 83 -2.18 3.58 3.92
CA LYS A 83 -3.43 3.81 3.17
C LYS A 83 -3.13 4.60 1.89
N LEU A 84 -2.31 5.65 1.98
CA LEU A 84 -1.88 6.42 0.82
C LEU A 84 -1.08 5.58 -0.18
N LEU A 85 -0.16 4.73 0.29
CA LEU A 85 0.65 3.84 -0.55
C LEU A 85 -0.16 2.67 -1.14
N SER A 86 -1.31 2.36 -0.55
CA SER A 86 -2.20 1.28 -1.02
C SER A 86 -3.07 1.67 -2.21
N SER A 87 -3.18 2.95 -2.58
CA SER A 87 -3.89 3.39 -3.79
C SER A 87 -2.90 3.82 -4.88
N ARG A 88 -2.96 3.18 -6.05
CA ARG A 88 -2.12 3.54 -7.21
C ARG A 88 -2.44 4.94 -7.70
N ALA A 89 -3.71 5.32 -7.75
CA ALA A 89 -4.18 6.65 -8.13
C ALA A 89 -3.62 7.71 -7.17
N TYR A 90 -3.73 7.49 -5.85
CA TYR A 90 -3.20 8.44 -4.87
C TYR A 90 -1.68 8.54 -4.92
N LEU A 91 -0.99 7.40 -5.04
CA LEU A 91 0.46 7.34 -5.18
C LEU A 91 0.91 8.15 -6.41
N PHE A 92 0.26 7.95 -7.56
CA PHE A 92 0.59 8.67 -8.78
C PHE A 92 0.26 10.17 -8.69
N ALA A 93 -0.89 10.54 -8.12
CA ALA A 93 -1.24 11.95 -7.86
C ALA A 93 -0.24 12.63 -6.92
N SER A 94 0.29 11.89 -5.94
CA SER A 94 1.31 12.39 -5.01
C SER A 94 2.66 12.57 -5.69
N LEU A 95 3.07 11.60 -6.52
CA LEU A 95 4.32 11.67 -7.29
C LEU A 95 4.29 12.81 -8.32
N THR A 96 3.18 12.96 -9.04
CA THR A 96 3.03 14.03 -10.04
C THR A 96 3.13 15.43 -9.43
N ARG A 97 2.68 15.60 -8.19
CA ARG A 97 2.76 16.88 -7.46
C ARG A 97 4.09 17.10 -6.76
N GLY A 98 4.62 16.05 -6.12
CA GLY A 98 5.77 16.16 -5.21
C GLY A 98 7.12 15.92 -5.88
N VAL A 99 7.16 15.12 -6.95
CA VAL A 99 8.39 14.74 -7.66
C VAL A 99 8.11 14.68 -9.18
N PRO A 100 7.87 15.84 -9.84
CA PRO A 100 7.42 15.87 -11.23
C PRO A 100 8.38 15.18 -12.22
N GLU A 101 9.67 15.16 -11.92
CA GLU A 101 10.69 14.45 -12.70
C GLU A 101 10.43 12.94 -12.74
N CYS A 102 9.80 12.38 -11.70
CA CYS A 102 9.50 10.96 -11.64
C CYS A 102 8.47 10.53 -12.69
N ILE A 103 7.61 11.46 -13.15
CA ILE A 103 6.57 11.18 -14.16
C ILE A 103 7.21 10.62 -15.44
N SER A 104 8.42 11.07 -15.78
CA SER A 104 9.13 10.62 -16.99
C SER A 104 9.54 9.13 -16.95
N TYR A 105 9.61 8.51 -15.77
CA TYR A 105 9.84 7.07 -15.61
C TYR A 105 8.56 6.24 -15.68
N PHE A 106 7.39 6.87 -15.60
CA PHE A 106 6.12 6.19 -15.79
C PHE A 106 5.74 6.20 -17.27
N PRO A 107 5.07 5.15 -17.76
CA PRO A 107 4.55 5.17 -19.11
C PRO A 107 3.55 6.33 -19.28
N LYS A 108 3.56 6.93 -20.47
CA LYS A 108 2.91 8.23 -20.78
C LYS A 108 1.38 8.26 -20.61
N TYR A 109 0.75 7.14 -20.28
CA TYR A 109 -0.68 6.90 -20.51
C TYR A 109 -1.37 6.41 -19.26
N ILE A 110 -1.32 7.21 -18.19
CA ILE A 110 -1.99 6.88 -16.95
C ILE A 110 -3.35 7.54 -16.93
N VAL A 111 -4.39 6.71 -16.96
CA VAL A 111 -5.77 7.15 -16.75
C VAL A 111 -6.23 6.60 -15.41
N ASP A 112 -6.51 7.52 -14.48
CA ASP A 112 -7.24 7.24 -13.24
C ASP A 112 -8.72 7.14 -13.59
N VAL A 113 -9.25 5.91 -13.66
CA VAL A 113 -10.67 5.71 -13.93
C VAL A 113 -11.42 5.52 -12.61
N ARG A 114 -12.08 6.59 -12.18
CA ARG A 114 -12.92 6.59 -10.99
C ARG A 114 -14.32 6.11 -11.34
N MET A 115 -14.73 4.94 -10.87
CA MET A 115 -16.15 4.59 -10.95
C MET A 115 -16.89 5.29 -9.82
N HIS A 116 -17.74 6.23 -10.21
CA HIS A 116 -18.87 6.61 -9.38
C HIS A 116 -19.99 5.58 -9.58
N PRO A 117 -20.90 5.33 -8.62
CA PRO A 117 -22.01 4.38 -8.82
C PRO A 117 -22.92 4.71 -10.01
N SER A 118 -22.85 5.95 -10.50
CA SER A 118 -23.57 6.40 -11.71
C SER A 118 -22.80 6.19 -13.01
N VAL A 119 -21.52 5.82 -12.95
CA VAL A 119 -20.68 5.59 -14.13
C VAL A 119 -20.80 4.13 -14.52
N SER A 120 -21.29 3.90 -15.74
CA SER A 120 -21.41 2.55 -16.30
C SER A 120 -20.06 2.02 -16.75
N ILE A 121 -19.90 0.69 -16.77
CA ILE A 121 -18.70 0.04 -17.33
C ILE A 121 -18.50 0.40 -18.83
N ASP A 122 -19.58 0.67 -19.56
CA ASP A 122 -19.51 1.11 -20.95
C ASP A 122 -18.96 2.54 -21.11
N GLU A 123 -19.24 3.44 -20.16
CA GLU A 123 -18.63 4.77 -20.11
C GLU A 123 -17.12 4.68 -19.89
N ILE A 124 -16.70 3.87 -18.92
CA ILE A 124 -15.28 3.61 -18.65
C ILE A 124 -14.58 3.07 -19.88
N ARG A 125 -15.19 2.07 -20.53
CA ARG A 125 -14.63 1.49 -21.75
C ARG A 125 -14.44 2.56 -22.81
N ARG A 126 -15.45 3.41 -23.05
CA ARG A 126 -15.35 4.51 -24.01
C ARG A 126 -14.24 5.49 -23.66
N ASP A 127 -14.11 5.86 -22.38
CA ASP A 127 -13.09 6.80 -21.91
C ASP A 127 -11.68 6.25 -22.08
N ILE A 128 -11.46 4.96 -21.76
CA ILE A 128 -10.18 4.27 -21.97
C ILE A 128 -9.84 4.24 -23.47
N ILE A 129 -10.77 3.83 -24.32
CA ILE A 129 -10.56 3.75 -25.78
C ILE A 129 -10.28 5.12 -26.40
N ALA A 130 -10.96 6.17 -25.93
CA ALA A 130 -10.78 7.53 -26.44
C ALA A 130 -9.45 8.15 -25.96
N SER A 131 -8.94 7.73 -24.81
CA SER A 131 -7.79 8.37 -24.15
C SER A 131 -6.46 7.65 -24.40
N LEU A 132 -6.48 6.36 -24.70
CA LEU A 132 -5.27 5.52 -24.72
C LEU A 132 -5.01 4.84 -26.06
N SER A 133 -3.72 4.69 -26.35
CA SER A 133 -3.24 3.83 -27.42
C SER A 133 -2.97 2.43 -26.87
N PHE A 134 -3.36 1.41 -27.64
CA PHE A 134 -3.16 0.01 -27.26
C PHE A 134 -1.79 -0.49 -27.75
N PRO A 135 -1.17 -1.49 -27.09
CA PRO A 135 -1.69 -2.24 -25.94
C PRO A 135 -1.63 -1.45 -24.62
N ILE A 136 -2.55 -1.76 -23.70
CA ILE A 136 -2.57 -1.19 -22.34
C ILE A 136 -2.47 -2.28 -21.28
N ILE A 137 -1.96 -1.94 -20.10
CA ILE A 137 -2.00 -2.80 -18.91
C ILE A 137 -3.00 -2.21 -17.91
N ILE A 138 -4.05 -2.95 -17.60
CA ILE A 138 -4.99 -2.61 -16.53
C ILE A 138 -4.53 -3.27 -15.24
N LYS A 139 -4.41 -2.50 -14.16
CA LYS A 139 -4.11 -2.99 -12.81
C LYS A 139 -5.32 -2.76 -11.90
N ASN A 140 -5.38 -3.27 -10.69
CA ASN A 140 -6.35 -2.79 -9.69
C ASN A 140 -5.87 -1.43 -9.11
N ASP A 141 -6.72 -0.60 -8.51
CA ASP A 141 -6.20 0.58 -7.79
C ASP A 141 -5.53 0.20 -6.46
N LEU A 142 -6.06 -0.82 -5.79
CA LEU A 142 -5.46 -1.37 -4.59
C LEU A 142 -4.10 -2.00 -4.95
N ALA A 143 -3.03 -1.39 -4.45
CA ALA A 143 -1.64 -1.74 -4.73
C ALA A 143 -1.12 -2.89 -3.89
N HIS A 144 -1.75 -3.18 -2.76
CA HIS A 144 -1.28 -4.14 -1.78
C HIS A 144 -2.42 -4.62 -0.86
N GLY A 145 -2.24 -5.80 -0.25
CA GLY A 145 -3.10 -6.29 0.84
C GLY A 145 -4.04 -7.42 0.44
N SER A 146 -4.28 -7.63 -0.85
CA SER A 146 -5.09 -8.74 -1.35
C SER A 146 -4.43 -9.44 -2.54
N ARG A 147 -4.83 -10.69 -2.82
CA ARG A 147 -4.43 -11.37 -4.07
C ARG A 147 -4.91 -10.59 -5.30
N ILE A 148 -6.08 -9.97 -5.20
CA ILE A 148 -6.73 -9.20 -6.28
C ILE A 148 -5.98 -7.90 -6.57
N SER A 149 -5.32 -7.29 -5.57
CA SER A 149 -4.44 -6.11 -5.73
C SER A 149 -3.32 -6.29 -6.77
N HIS A 150 -3.00 -7.55 -7.06
CA HIS A 150 -1.96 -7.98 -8.00
C HIS A 150 -2.53 -8.53 -9.31
N ASN A 151 -3.85 -8.63 -9.45
CA ASN A 151 -4.46 -8.95 -10.73
C ASN A 151 -4.17 -7.82 -11.71
N MET A 152 -3.68 -8.20 -12.89
CA MET A 152 -3.42 -7.29 -13.98
C MET A 152 -3.77 -7.99 -15.29
N CYS A 153 -4.19 -7.21 -16.28
CA CYS A 153 -4.48 -7.72 -17.61
C CYS A 153 -3.81 -6.84 -18.66
N ILE A 154 -3.23 -7.47 -19.67
CA ILE A 154 -2.75 -6.78 -20.86
C ILE A 154 -3.87 -6.86 -21.89
N VAL A 155 -4.28 -5.70 -22.40
CA VAL A 155 -5.34 -5.56 -23.38
C VAL A 155 -4.70 -5.10 -24.68
N ALA A 156 -4.71 -5.98 -25.68
CA ALA A 156 -4.02 -5.74 -26.95
C ALA A 156 -4.86 -4.88 -27.90
N HIS A 157 -6.18 -5.02 -27.86
CA HIS A 157 -7.11 -4.30 -28.73
C HIS A 157 -8.31 -3.72 -27.96
N PRO A 158 -8.92 -2.62 -28.44
CA PRO A 158 -10.11 -2.03 -27.83
C PRO A 158 -11.26 -3.01 -27.57
N GLU A 159 -11.48 -3.95 -28.48
CA GLU A 159 -12.51 -4.99 -28.40
C GLU A 159 -12.31 -5.98 -27.25
N ASP A 160 -11.08 -6.12 -26.75
CA ASP A 160 -10.74 -6.99 -25.62
C ASP A 160 -11.19 -6.40 -24.27
N LEU A 161 -11.55 -5.11 -24.23
CA LEU A 161 -12.14 -4.44 -23.05
C LEU A 161 -13.59 -4.88 -22.83
N THR A 162 -13.75 -6.13 -22.40
CA THR A 162 -15.07 -6.68 -22.08
C THR A 162 -15.53 -6.27 -20.69
N PHE A 163 -16.85 -6.27 -20.47
CA PHE A 163 -17.44 -6.11 -19.14
C PHE A 163 -16.89 -7.14 -18.16
N SER A 164 -16.77 -8.40 -18.58
CA SER A 164 -16.25 -9.48 -17.75
C SER A 164 -14.81 -9.21 -17.29
N LEU A 165 -13.97 -8.66 -18.18
CA LEU A 165 -12.60 -8.31 -17.83
C LEU A 165 -12.57 -7.19 -16.78
N LEU A 166 -13.25 -6.08 -17.05
CA LEU A 166 -13.26 -4.91 -16.17
C LEU A 166 -13.83 -5.27 -14.79
N SER A 167 -14.94 -6.01 -14.74
CA SER A 167 -15.52 -6.49 -13.48
C SER A 167 -14.62 -7.44 -12.70
N SER A 168 -13.75 -8.22 -13.37
CA SER A 168 -12.80 -9.12 -12.69
C SER A 168 -11.60 -8.42 -12.06
N LEU A 169 -11.33 -7.19 -12.48
CA LEU A 169 -10.20 -6.37 -12.01
C LEU A 169 -10.62 -5.37 -10.94
N ILE A 170 -11.92 -5.20 -10.71
CA ILE A 170 -12.48 -4.30 -9.71
C ILE A 170 -12.65 -5.06 -8.39
N GLU A 171 -11.96 -4.60 -7.35
CA GLU A 171 -12.29 -4.97 -5.97
C GLU A 171 -13.17 -3.85 -5.41
N VAL A 172 -14.42 -4.17 -5.07
CA VAL A 172 -15.31 -3.19 -4.42
C VAL A 172 -14.82 -3.06 -2.98
N TYR A 173 -14.30 -1.89 -2.62
CA TYR A 173 -13.83 -1.63 -1.27
C TYR A 173 -15.04 -1.41 -0.35
N ASP A 174 -15.36 -2.40 0.48
CA ASP A 174 -16.51 -2.37 1.39
C ASP A 174 -16.17 -1.71 2.76
N GLY A 175 -14.97 -1.15 2.91
CA GLY A 175 -14.39 -0.76 4.20
C GLY A 175 -14.03 0.72 4.34
N ASP A 176 -14.98 1.64 4.16
CA ASP A 176 -15.00 3.00 4.75
C ASP A 176 -16.19 3.77 4.14
N GLU A 177 -17.16 4.29 4.89
CA GLU A 177 -18.31 5.03 4.30
C GLU A 177 -17.90 6.28 3.49
N GLU A 178 -16.71 6.84 3.76
CA GLU A 178 -16.15 7.97 2.99
C GLU A 178 -15.58 7.53 1.61
N TYR A 179 -15.31 6.22 1.43
CA TYR A 179 -14.75 5.61 0.22
C TYR A 179 -15.62 4.45 -0.34
N SER A 180 -16.71 4.07 0.33
CA SER A 180 -17.49 2.81 0.17
C SER A 180 -18.28 2.68 -1.13
N ARG A 181 -18.09 3.60 -2.07
CA ARG A 181 -18.81 3.62 -3.35
C ARG A 181 -17.96 4.03 -4.53
N GLN A 182 -16.63 3.98 -4.40
CA GLN A 182 -15.72 4.26 -5.50
C GLN A 182 -14.96 2.99 -5.86
N SER A 183 -15.56 2.20 -6.74
CA SER A 183 -14.83 1.13 -7.43
C SER A 183 -13.79 1.81 -8.31
N LEU A 184 -12.53 1.82 -7.94
CA LEU A 184 -11.49 2.40 -8.80
C LEU A 184 -11.08 1.35 -9.83
N ILE A 185 -11.37 1.59 -11.11
CA ILE A 185 -10.60 0.93 -12.17
C ILE A 185 -9.25 1.64 -12.18
N GLY A 186 -8.37 1.11 -11.35
CA GLY A 186 -7.39 0.29 -11.98
C GLY A 186 -6.56 0.94 -13.07
N TYR A 187 -5.73 1.87 -12.64
CA TYR A 187 -4.52 2.37 -13.30
C TYR A 187 -4.17 1.64 -14.61
N CYS A 188 -4.49 2.28 -15.74
CA CYS A 188 -4.06 1.83 -17.07
C CYS A 188 -2.67 2.38 -17.38
N VAL A 189 -1.83 1.60 -18.06
CA VAL A 189 -0.44 1.93 -18.41
C VAL A 189 -0.16 1.60 -19.86
#